data_AF-A0A933FFD8-F1
#
_entry.id   AF-A0A933FFD8-F1
#
_cell.length_a   1.000
_cell.length_b   1.000
_cell.length_c   1.000
_cell.angle_alpha   90.00
_cell.angle_beta   90.00
_cell.angle_gamma   90.00
#
_symmetry.space_group_name_H-M   'P 1'
#
loop_
_entity.id
_entity.type
_entity.pdbx_description
1 polymer ?
#
loop_
_entity_poly.entity_id
_entity_poly.type
_entity_poly.pdbx_seq_one_letter_code
_entity_poly.pdbx_strand_id
1 'polypeptide(L)'
;MELSAYKRCTNCDGEVTGDSDFCPHCGQITSEAISVFCARHPTAVAVAVCIICRQLVCRACALQKRGRWFCRDHAAVRVEQDWALVFESPDINDAELVKSILDSAGFHVVVRNFGPNTAVWEGGGDSLFSRQALNRLAKVFVPIPEYVEAERSCREWKDAGNV
;
A
#
# COMPACT_ATOMS: atom_id res chain seq x y z
N MET A 1 9.97 3.57 33.06
CA MET A 1 9.54 2.80 31.88
C MET A 1 8.17 3.33 31.52
N GLU A 2 8.13 4.44 30.78
CA GLU A 2 6.89 5.10 30.41
C GLU A 2 6.14 4.20 29.42
N LEU A 3 4.97 3.72 29.84
CA LEU A 3 4.00 3.12 28.94
C LEU A 3 3.51 4.24 28.03
N SER A 4 3.98 4.28 26.79
CA SER A 4 3.45 5.20 25.79
C SER A 4 1.94 4.94 25.64
N ALA A 5 1.13 5.87 26.15
CA ALA A 5 -0.31 5.73 26.15
C ALA A 5 -0.81 5.67 24.70
N TYR A 6 -1.54 4.62 24.32
CA TYR A 6 -2.17 4.55 23.01
C TYR A 6 -3.39 5.49 22.97
N LYS A 7 -3.55 6.21 21.87
CA LYS A 7 -4.71 7.08 21.60
C LYS A 7 -5.40 6.67 20.30
N ARG A 8 -6.69 6.95 20.19
CA ARG A 8 -7.47 6.72 18.96
C ARG A 8 -7.29 7.88 18.00
N CYS A 9 -7.06 7.59 16.73
CA CYS A 9 -6.99 8.62 15.69
C CYS A 9 -8.38 9.25 15.49
N THR A 10 -8.47 10.57 15.54
CA THR A 10 -9.73 11.31 15.33
C THR A 10 -10.28 11.20 13.90
N ASN A 11 -9.46 10.78 12.93
CA ASN A 11 -9.86 10.68 11.52
C ASN A 11 -10.22 9.24 11.09
N CYS A 12 -9.47 8.22 11.53
CA CYS A 12 -9.72 6.83 11.11
C CYS A 12 -9.98 5.86 12.26
N ASP A 13 -9.99 6.35 13.50
CA ASP A 13 -10.28 5.57 14.70
C ASP A 13 -9.30 4.41 14.98
N GLY A 14 -8.18 4.39 14.26
CA GLY A 14 -7.08 3.44 14.47
C GLY A 14 -6.27 3.79 15.71
N GLU A 15 -5.64 2.80 16.32
CA GLU A 15 -4.74 3.00 17.45
C GLU A 15 -3.44 3.66 16.98
N VAL A 16 -3.00 4.69 17.71
CA VAL A 16 -1.79 5.46 17.45
C VAL A 16 -1.05 5.60 18.77
N THR A 17 0.27 5.52 18.75
CA THR A 17 1.07 5.83 19.94
C THR A 17 0.83 7.29 20.34
N GLY A 18 0.70 7.56 21.64
CA GLY A 18 0.37 8.88 22.17
C GLY A 18 1.32 9.97 21.69
N ASP A 19 2.60 9.59 21.54
CA ASP A 19 3.71 10.45 21.14
C ASP A 19 3.89 10.52 19.62
N SER A 20 3.03 9.87 18.83
CA SER A 20 3.12 9.97 17.37
C SER A 20 2.65 11.34 16.88
N ASP A 21 3.43 11.91 15.96
CA ASP A 21 3.10 13.15 15.24
C ASP A 21 2.05 12.94 14.14
N PHE A 22 1.85 11.70 13.70
CA PHE A 22 0.85 11.36 12.69
C PHE A 22 0.28 9.95 12.88
N CYS A 23 -0.91 9.71 12.36
CA CYS A 23 -1.52 8.39 12.34
C CYS A 23 -0.92 7.54 11.20
N PRO A 24 -0.29 6.38 11.48
CA PRO A 24 0.27 5.52 10.43
C PRO A 24 -0.79 4.87 9.53
N HIS A 25 -2.03 4.72 10.01
CA HIS A 25 -3.11 4.08 9.25
C HIS A 25 -3.76 4.99 8.21
N CYS A 26 -3.86 6.30 8.48
CA CYS A 26 -4.57 7.23 7.61
C CYS A 26 -3.75 8.45 7.17
N GLY A 27 -2.61 8.73 7.81
CA GLY A 27 -1.75 9.86 7.48
C GLY A 27 -2.20 11.19 8.11
N GLN A 28 -3.18 11.19 9.01
CA GLN A 28 -3.60 12.40 9.72
C GLN A 28 -2.48 12.89 10.65
N ILE A 29 -2.12 14.16 10.57
CA ILE A 29 -1.19 14.78 11.53
C ILE A 29 -1.93 14.97 12.86
N THR A 30 -1.30 14.55 13.95
CA THR A 30 -1.87 14.54 15.32
C THR A 30 -1.21 15.55 16.26
N SER A 31 -0.04 16.07 15.91
CA SER A 31 0.65 17.09 16.70
C SER A 31 0.24 18.49 16.22
N GLU A 32 -0.44 19.25 17.09
CA GLU A 32 -0.85 20.64 16.82
C GLU A 32 0.29 21.65 17.06
N ALA A 33 1.37 21.23 17.72
CA ALA A 33 2.38 22.14 18.26
C ALA A 33 3.50 22.53 17.28
N ILE A 34 3.66 21.84 16.14
CA ILE A 34 4.74 22.08 15.18
C ILE A 34 4.17 22.28 13.77
N SER A 35 4.41 23.46 13.20
CA SER A 35 4.15 23.72 11.79
C SER A 35 5.14 22.94 10.92
N VAL A 36 4.67 21.81 10.41
CA VAL A 36 5.38 21.00 9.42
C VAL A 36 5.05 21.48 8.00
N PHE A 37 6.03 21.40 7.10
CA PHE A 37 5.91 21.90 5.73
C PHE A 37 5.83 20.76 4.71
N CYS A 38 5.19 21.03 3.58
CA CYS A 38 5.08 20.05 2.51
C CYS A 38 6.45 19.75 1.89
N ALA A 39 6.73 18.47 1.68
CA ALA A 39 7.97 18.01 1.05
C ALA A 39 8.18 18.58 -0.38
N ARG A 40 7.09 18.91 -1.08
CA ARG A 40 7.12 19.52 -2.43
C ARG A 40 7.04 21.05 -2.42
N HIS A 41 6.35 21.62 -1.43
CA HIS A 41 6.17 23.07 -1.31
C HIS A 41 6.65 23.50 0.09
N PRO A 42 7.95 23.80 0.26
CA PRO A 42 8.53 24.11 1.58
C PRO A 42 7.93 25.34 2.26
N THR A 43 7.21 26.18 1.52
CA THR A 43 6.51 27.37 2.03
C THR A 43 5.05 27.10 2.43
N ALA A 44 4.52 25.92 2.12
CA ALA A 44 3.13 25.56 2.41
C ALA A 44 3.06 24.58 3.58
N VAL A 45 2.19 24.88 4.55
CA VAL A 45 1.93 24.03 5.71
C VAL A 45 1.37 22.68 5.26
N ALA A 46 1.94 21.60 5.78
CA ALA A 46 1.44 20.26 5.55
C ALA A 46 0.17 20.01 6.37
N VAL A 47 -0.81 19.37 5.75
CA VAL A 47 -2.10 19.02 6.37
C VAL A 47 -2.21 17.53 6.65
N ALA A 48 -1.35 16.72 6.03
CA ALA A 48 -1.33 15.28 6.18
C ALA A 48 0.05 14.70 5.80
N VAL A 49 0.19 13.40 6.02
CA VAL A 49 1.30 12.54 5.61
C VAL A 49 0.76 11.53 4.60
N CYS A 50 1.48 11.30 3.49
CA CYS A 50 1.13 10.22 2.58
C CYS A 50 1.35 8.86 3.25
N ILE A 51 0.33 8.01 3.30
CA ILE A 51 0.46 6.69 3.95
C ILE A 51 1.50 5.79 3.28
N ILE A 52 1.76 5.97 1.98
CA ILE A 52 2.68 5.15 1.19
C ILE A 52 4.14 5.57 1.41
N CYS A 53 4.50 6.81 1.06
CA CYS A 53 5.90 7.28 1.14
C CYS A 53 6.25 8.06 2.41
N ARG A 54 5.30 8.25 3.32
CA ARG A 54 5.45 8.99 4.59
C ARG A 54 5.89 10.46 4.42
N GLN A 55 5.75 11.03 3.22
CA GLN A 55 6.05 12.44 2.99
C GLN A 55 4.90 13.36 3.42
N LEU A 56 5.27 14.51 3.99
CA LEU A 56 4.36 15.59 4.36
C LEU A 56 3.76 16.28 3.13
N VAL A 57 2.44 16.46 3.12
CA VAL A 57 1.68 17.01 1.99
C VAL A 57 0.83 18.20 2.41
N CYS A 58 0.93 19.33 1.69
CA CYS A 58 0.03 20.47 1.87
C CYS A 58 -1.34 20.18 1.24
N ARG A 59 -2.33 21.04 1.52
CA ARG A 59 -3.70 20.91 1.00
C ARG A 59 -3.76 20.77 -0.53
N ALA A 60 -2.84 21.39 -1.27
CA ALA A 60 -2.78 21.25 -2.73
C ALA A 60 -2.17 19.92 -3.20
N CYS A 61 -1.30 19.31 -2.41
CA CYS A 61 -0.64 18.03 -2.72
C CYS A 61 -1.39 16.81 -2.17
N ALA A 62 -2.22 17.01 -1.15
CA ALA A 62 -2.92 15.95 -0.45
C ALA A 62 -4.17 15.51 -1.23
N LEU A 63 -4.33 14.21 -1.42
CA LEU A 63 -5.56 13.59 -1.89
C LEU A 63 -6.09 12.67 -0.80
N GLN A 64 -7.38 12.78 -0.48
CA GLN A 64 -8.04 11.90 0.48
C GLN A 64 -8.87 10.85 -0.25
N LYS A 65 -8.67 9.58 0.07
CA LYS A 65 -9.48 8.46 -0.44
C LYS A 65 -9.80 7.52 0.71
N ARG A 66 -11.09 7.23 0.91
CA ARG A 66 -11.57 6.31 1.97
C ARG A 66 -11.00 6.66 3.35
N GLY A 67 -10.95 7.95 3.69
CA GLY A 67 -10.42 8.44 4.97
C GLY A 67 -8.90 8.43 5.09
N ARG A 68 -8.15 8.09 4.05
CA ARG A 68 -6.68 8.04 4.06
C ARG A 68 -6.05 9.07 3.13
N TRP A 69 -4.86 9.53 3.49
CA TRP A 69 -4.15 10.59 2.80
C TRP A 69 -3.03 10.07 1.90
N PHE A 70 -2.97 10.61 0.69
CA PHE A 70 -2.00 10.27 -0.35
C PHE A 70 -1.35 11.54 -0.90
N CYS A 71 -0.08 11.46 -1.30
CA CYS A 71 0.51 12.46 -2.17
C CYS A 71 0.02 12.27 -3.61
N ARG A 72 0.29 13.25 -4.47
CA ARG A 72 -0.06 13.18 -5.90
C ARG A 72 0.54 11.96 -6.61
N ASP A 73 1.76 11.59 -6.26
CA ASP A 73 2.49 10.50 -6.92
C ASP A 73 1.89 9.13 -6.56
N HIS A 74 1.38 8.98 -5.33
CA HIS A 74 0.75 7.75 -4.85
C HIS A 74 -0.78 7.79 -4.88
N ALA A 75 -1.37 8.79 -5.54
CA ALA A 75 -2.82 8.94 -5.60
C ALA A 75 -3.49 7.75 -6.31
N ALA A 76 -2.82 7.13 -7.28
CA ALA A 76 -3.36 6.01 -8.04
C ALA A 76 -3.19 4.65 -7.34
N VAL A 77 -2.36 4.58 -6.29
CA VAL A 77 -2.08 3.32 -5.59
C VAL A 77 -3.36 2.77 -4.96
N ARG A 78 -3.67 1.52 -5.28
CA ARG A 78 -4.82 0.82 -4.70
C ARG A 78 -4.41 0.26 -3.35
N VAL A 79 -5.15 0.64 -2.31
CA VAL A 79 -4.92 0.19 -0.95
C VAL A 79 -6.18 -0.48 -0.41
N GLU A 80 -6.01 -1.68 0.13
CA GLU A 80 -7.06 -2.51 0.72
C GLU A 80 -6.64 -2.88 2.15
N GLN A 81 -7.35 -2.33 3.14
CA GLN A 81 -6.88 -2.36 4.54
C GLN A 81 -5.42 -1.90 4.58
N ASP A 82 -4.48 -2.60 5.22
CA ASP A 82 -3.10 -2.14 5.33
C ASP A 82 -2.16 -2.68 4.23
N TRP A 83 -2.75 -3.11 3.11
CA TRP A 83 -2.06 -3.69 1.97
C TRP A 83 -2.15 -2.79 0.74
N ALA A 84 -1.03 -2.54 0.08
CA ALA A 84 -0.92 -1.77 -1.14
C ALA A 84 -0.65 -2.70 -2.34
N LEU A 85 -1.38 -2.48 -3.44
CA LEU A 85 -1.24 -3.25 -4.67
C LEU A 85 0.02 -2.81 -5.43
N VAL A 86 1.01 -3.70 -5.57
CA VAL A 86 2.27 -3.42 -6.26
C VAL A 86 2.29 -3.95 -7.70
N PHE A 87 1.52 -5.00 -7.99
CA PHE A 87 1.47 -5.61 -9.32
C PHE A 87 0.10 -6.22 -9.60
N GLU A 88 -0.35 -6.12 -10.86
CA GLU A 88 -1.52 -6.82 -11.37
C GLU A 88 -1.24 -7.37 -12.78
N SER A 89 -1.64 -8.61 -13.05
CA SER A 89 -1.53 -9.25 -14.36
C SER A 89 -2.73 -10.17 -14.61
N PRO A 90 -3.19 -10.33 -15.87
CA PRO A 90 -4.13 -11.39 -16.21
C PRO A 90 -3.53 -12.80 -16.11
N ASP A 91 -2.19 -12.94 -16.14
CA ASP A 91 -1.52 -14.22 -15.95
C ASP A 91 -1.16 -14.44 -14.47
N ILE A 92 -1.60 -15.58 -13.92
CA ILE A 92 -1.28 -15.97 -12.55
C ILE A 92 0.20 -16.32 -12.38
N ASN A 93 0.86 -16.82 -13.43
CA ASN A 93 2.27 -17.18 -13.39
C ASN A 93 3.13 -15.92 -13.21
N ASP A 94 2.78 -14.80 -13.85
CA ASP A 94 3.45 -13.51 -13.64
C ASP A 94 3.33 -13.08 -12.18
N ALA A 95 2.14 -13.21 -11.59
CA ALA A 95 1.91 -12.82 -10.21
C ALA A 95 2.66 -13.71 -9.21
N GLU A 96 2.73 -15.02 -9.45
CA GLU A 96 3.51 -15.97 -8.63
C GLU A 96 5.02 -15.77 -8.79
N LEU A 97 5.48 -15.39 -9.99
CA LEU A 97 6.87 -15.03 -10.24
C LEU A 97 7.24 -13.76 -9.48
N VAL A 98 6.44 -12.70 -9.60
CA VAL A 98 6.63 -11.45 -8.84
C VAL A 98 6.58 -11.71 -7.34
N LYS A 99 5.66 -12.56 -6.87
CA LYS A 99 5.64 -13.00 -5.47
C LYS A 99 6.98 -13.62 -5.09
N SER A 100 7.47 -14.61 -5.83
CA SER A 100 8.72 -15.31 -5.54
C SER A 100 9.92 -14.34 -5.48
N ILE A 101 9.97 -13.35 -6.37
CA ILE A 101 11.01 -12.32 -6.39
C ILE A 101 10.97 -11.46 -5.12
N LEU A 102 9.78 -10.94 -4.79
CA LEU A 102 9.60 -10.06 -3.64
C LEU A 102 9.80 -10.81 -2.30
N ASP A 103 9.34 -12.05 -2.21
CA ASP A 103 9.52 -12.93 -1.05
C ASP A 103 11.02 -13.22 -0.83
N SER A 104 11.76 -13.50 -1.93
CA SER A 104 13.22 -13.69 -1.89
C SER A 104 13.97 -12.41 -1.49
N ALA A 105 13.42 -11.24 -1.78
CA ALA A 105 13.95 -9.94 -1.34
C ALA A 105 13.57 -9.60 0.11
N GLY A 106 12.78 -10.44 0.79
CA GLY A 106 12.39 -10.29 2.19
C GLY A 106 11.13 -9.45 2.42
N PHE A 107 10.33 -9.19 1.39
CA PHE A 107 9.05 -8.49 1.53
C PHE A 107 7.93 -9.44 1.95
N HIS A 108 6.93 -8.91 2.66
CA HIS A 108 5.72 -9.65 2.97
C HIS A 108 4.76 -9.54 1.79
N VAL A 109 4.52 -10.66 1.11
CA VAL A 109 3.75 -10.65 -0.14
C VAL A 109 2.52 -11.53 -0.04
N VAL A 110 1.40 -11.00 -0.48
CA VAL A 110 0.16 -11.76 -0.63
C VAL A 110 -0.36 -11.63 -2.05
N VAL A 111 -0.53 -12.76 -2.72
CA VAL A 111 -1.25 -12.84 -3.99
C VAL A 111 -2.73 -13.06 -3.68
N ARG A 112 -3.59 -12.21 -4.24
CA ARG A 112 -5.04 -12.38 -4.15
C ARG A 112 -5.64 -12.49 -5.55
N ASN A 113 -6.39 -13.55 -5.76
CA ASN A 113 -7.31 -13.69 -6.87
C ASN A 113 -8.73 -13.50 -6.34
N PHE A 114 -9.31 -12.31 -6.55
CA PHE A 114 -10.67 -12.05 -6.09
C PHE A 114 -11.67 -12.74 -7.02
N GLY A 115 -12.17 -13.92 -6.61
CA GLY A 115 -13.42 -14.51 -7.10
C GLY A 115 -14.54 -14.37 -6.05
N PRO A 116 -15.83 -14.36 -6.43
CA PRO A 116 -16.92 -14.14 -5.49
C PRO A 116 -17.14 -15.27 -4.47
N ASN A 117 -16.53 -16.44 -4.64
CA ASN A 117 -16.60 -17.53 -3.67
C ASN A 117 -15.23 -18.21 -3.59
N THR A 118 -14.74 -18.31 -2.37
CA THR A 118 -13.52 -18.99 -1.94
C THR A 118 -13.35 -20.37 -2.59
N ALA A 119 -12.28 -20.53 -3.35
CA ALA A 119 -11.54 -21.77 -3.44
C ALA A 119 -10.07 -21.39 -3.36
N VAL A 120 -9.42 -21.79 -2.26
CA VAL A 120 -7.97 -21.78 -2.15
C VAL A 120 -7.43 -22.53 -3.36
N TRP A 121 -6.61 -21.86 -4.17
CA TRP A 121 -6.00 -22.45 -5.34
C TRP A 121 -4.85 -23.33 -4.87
N GLU A 122 -5.14 -24.58 -4.51
CA GLU A 122 -4.11 -25.61 -4.39
C GLU A 122 -3.80 -26.10 -5.82
N GLY A 123 -2.60 -25.77 -6.30
CA GLY A 123 -2.20 -25.92 -7.71
C GLY A 123 -2.61 -27.26 -8.34
N GLY A 124 -3.35 -27.18 -9.44
CA GLY A 124 -3.76 -28.32 -10.26
C GLY A 124 -4.50 -27.86 -11.52
N GLY A 125 -3.80 -27.88 -12.66
CA GLY A 125 -4.18 -27.17 -13.90
C GLY A 125 -5.37 -27.69 -14.72
N ASP A 126 -6.13 -28.69 -14.28
CA ASP A 126 -7.07 -29.42 -15.15
C ASP A 126 -8.55 -29.41 -14.71
N SER A 127 -9.02 -28.33 -14.08
CA SER A 127 -10.46 -28.21 -13.76
C SER A 127 -11.22 -27.29 -14.72
N LEU A 128 -12.48 -27.63 -15.00
CA LEU A 128 -13.41 -26.87 -15.86
C LEU A 128 -13.61 -25.40 -15.43
N PHE A 129 -13.17 -25.04 -14.22
CA PHE A 129 -13.14 -23.68 -13.69
C PHE A 129 -12.06 -22.79 -14.35
N SER A 130 -11.01 -23.37 -14.96
CA SER A 130 -9.94 -22.64 -15.65
C SER A 130 -10.47 -21.81 -16.83
N ARG A 131 -11.59 -22.20 -17.45
CA ARG A 131 -12.16 -21.49 -18.61
C ARG A 131 -13.01 -20.27 -18.23
N GLN A 132 -13.50 -20.18 -16.99
CA GLN A 132 -14.25 -19.01 -16.50
C GLN A 132 -13.36 -17.96 -15.83
N ALA A 133 -12.06 -18.21 -15.75
CA ALA A 133 -11.06 -17.31 -15.16
C ALA A 133 -10.40 -16.35 -16.18
N LEU A 134 -10.79 -16.40 -17.46
CA LEU A 134 -10.16 -15.68 -18.59
C LEU A 134 -10.19 -14.14 -18.52
N ASN A 135 -10.69 -13.54 -17.44
CA ASN A 135 -10.67 -12.09 -17.25
C ASN A 135 -10.42 -11.67 -15.79
N ARG A 136 -9.75 -12.51 -15.01
CA ARG A 136 -9.47 -12.22 -13.58
C ARG A 136 -8.01 -11.81 -13.43
N LEU A 137 -7.78 -10.57 -13.03
CA LEU A 137 -6.44 -10.08 -12.74
C LEU A 137 -5.95 -10.67 -11.42
N ALA A 138 -4.85 -11.41 -11.47
CA ALA A 138 -4.06 -11.74 -10.30
C ALA A 138 -3.42 -10.48 -9.74
N LYS A 139 -3.50 -10.28 -8.44
CA LYS A 139 -3.04 -9.06 -7.76
C LYS A 139 -2.04 -9.40 -6.68
N VAL A 140 -0.92 -8.69 -6.67
CA VAL A 140 0.15 -8.83 -5.69
C VAL A 140 0.11 -7.64 -4.75
N PHE A 141 -0.01 -7.91 -3.46
CA PHE A 141 -0.06 -6.92 -2.41
C PHE A 141 1.13 -7.04 -1.47
N VAL A 142 1.55 -5.90 -0.94
CA VAL A 142 2.55 -5.79 0.14
C VAL A 142 2.03 -4.86 1.23
N PRO A 143 2.53 -4.94 2.49
CA PRO A 143 2.23 -3.94 3.50
C PRO A 143 2.55 -2.53 3.01
N ILE A 144 1.71 -1.57 3.36
CA ILE A 144 1.91 -0.16 3.00
C ILE A 144 3.35 0.34 3.23
N PRO A 145 4.01 0.05 4.38
CA PRO A 145 5.40 0.49 4.62
C PRO A 145 6.42 -0.04 3.61
N GLU A 146 6.15 -1.18 2.97
CA GLU A 146 7.07 -1.87 2.07
C GLU A 146 6.85 -1.47 0.60
N TYR A 147 5.73 -0.81 0.29
CA TYR A 147 5.31 -0.52 -1.07
C TYR A 147 6.38 0.15 -1.93
N VAL A 148 7.03 1.20 -1.43
CA VAL A 148 7.97 2.01 -2.23
C VAL A 148 9.17 1.18 -2.69
N GLU A 149 9.68 0.34 -1.79
CA GLU A 149 10.83 -0.53 -2.08
C GLU A 149 10.40 -1.70 -2.96
N ALA A 150 9.26 -2.35 -2.66
CA ALA A 150 8.71 -3.42 -3.48
C ALA A 150 8.41 -2.96 -4.91
N GLU A 151 7.83 -1.77 -5.09
CA GLU A 151 7.54 -1.19 -6.41
C GLU A 151 8.83 -0.92 -7.19
N ARG A 152 9.91 -0.50 -6.51
CA ARG A 152 11.23 -0.34 -7.14
C ARG A 152 11.76 -1.69 -7.63
N SER A 153 11.75 -2.72 -6.79
CA SER A 153 12.18 -4.07 -7.17
C SER A 153 11.35 -4.64 -8.34
N CYS A 154 10.04 -4.40 -8.36
CA CYS A 154 9.20 -4.79 -9.50
C CYS A 154 9.55 -4.05 -10.79
N ARG A 155 9.87 -2.75 -10.73
CA ARG A 155 10.28 -1.97 -11.91
C ARG A 155 11.62 -2.45 -12.45
N GLU A 156 12.62 -2.62 -11.57
CA GLU A 156 13.94 -3.13 -11.95
C GLU A 156 13.84 -4.50 -12.63
N TRP A 157 12.97 -5.38 -12.12
CA TRP A 157 12.74 -6.69 -12.74
C TRP A 157 12.09 -6.60 -14.12
N LYS A 158 11.10 -5.70 -14.31
CA LYS A 158 10.47 -5.47 -15.62
C LYS A 158 11.46 -4.90 -16.63
N ASP A 159 12.26 -3.92 -16.21
CA ASP A 159 13.22 -3.24 -17.07
C ASP A 159 14.39 -4.16 -17.47
N ALA A 160 14.67 -5.20 -16.69
CA ALA A 160 15.64 -6.25 -17.02
C ALA A 160 15.20 -7.20 -18.17
N GLY A 161 14.02 -6.97 -18.77
CA GLY A 161 13.55 -7.72 -19.94
C GLY A 161 13.00 -9.12 -19.65
N ASN A 162 12.52 -9.34 -18.42
CA ASN A 162 11.91 -10.61 -18.01
C ASN A 162 10.40 -10.70 -18.30
N VAL A 163 9.84 -9.74 -19.06
CA VAL A 163 8.48 -9.71 -19.63
C VAL A 163 8.52 -9.07 -21.01
#